data_AF-A0A220VEU2-F1
#
_entry.id   AF-A0A220VEU2-F1
#
_cell.length_a   1.000
_cell.length_b   1.000
_cell.length_c   1.000
_cell.angle_alpha   90.00
_cell.angle_beta   90.00
_cell.angle_gamma   90.00
#
_symmetry.space_group_name_H-M   'P 1'
#
loop_
_entity.id
_entity.type
_entity.pdbx_description
1 polymer ?
#
loop_
_entity_poly.entity_id
_entity_poly.type
_entity_poly.pdbx_seq_one_letter_code
_entity_poly.pdbx_strand_id
1 'polypeptide(L)'
;MNDDADSCDDTVLGATDFDNDGCDDANDDDDDNDGVNDDDDDCDNTELGATDFDNDGCDDANDDDDDNDGVNDDDDDCDNTELGATDFDGDGCDDANDDDDDNDGVDDDADSCDDTVLGATDFDNDGCDDANDDDDDNDGVDDDADSCDDTVLGATDFDGDGCDDANDDDDDNDGVNDDDDDCDNTELGATDFDGDGCDDANDDDDDNDGVNDDDDDCDNTELGATDFDGDGCDDANDDDDDNDGVDDDADACDDTVLGAMDFDNDGCDDANDDDDDNDGGMMMQMPVMIQY
;
A
#
# COMPACT_ATOMS: atom_id res chain seq x y z
N MET A 1 16.01 -57.78 -43.28
CA MET A 1 15.48 -57.67 -44.65
C MET A 1 14.63 -58.89 -44.92
N ASN A 2 13.57 -59.01 -44.12
CA ASN A 2 12.37 -59.76 -44.44
C ASN A 2 11.33 -58.66 -44.36
N ASP A 3 10.99 -58.15 -45.53
CA ASP A 3 9.89 -57.23 -45.72
C ASP A 3 8.71 -58.13 -46.09
N ASP A 4 7.75 -58.20 -45.18
CA ASP A 4 6.67 -59.18 -45.12
C ASP A 4 5.39 -58.45 -44.67
N ALA A 5 5.28 -57.14 -45.00
CA ALA A 5 4.08 -56.32 -44.75
C ALA A 5 3.20 -56.22 -46.00
N ASP A 6 3.77 -56.15 -47.20
CA ASP A 6 3.01 -55.95 -48.42
C ASP A 6 2.40 -57.28 -48.96
N SER A 7 1.11 -57.49 -48.66
CA SER A 7 0.34 -58.70 -48.95
C SER A 7 -1.03 -58.38 -49.57
N CYS A 8 -1.10 -57.46 -50.53
CA CYS A 8 -2.34 -57.23 -51.27
C CYS A 8 -2.54 -58.31 -52.36
N ASP A 9 -3.40 -59.30 -52.09
CA ASP A 9 -3.67 -60.44 -53.00
C ASP A 9 -4.66 -60.08 -54.14
N ASP A 10 -5.22 -58.86 -54.20
CA ASP A 10 -6.33 -58.53 -55.11
C ASP A 10 -6.38 -57.05 -55.59
N THR A 11 -5.32 -56.53 -56.23
CA THR A 11 -5.35 -55.18 -56.83
C THR A 11 -6.31 -55.04 -58.02
N VAL A 12 -7.19 -54.04 -57.95
CA VAL A 12 -8.17 -53.70 -58.98
C VAL A 12 -7.55 -52.74 -59.99
N LEU A 13 -7.36 -53.23 -61.23
CA LEU A 13 -6.76 -52.45 -62.32
C LEU A 13 -7.49 -51.10 -62.57
N GLY A 14 -6.86 -49.99 -62.16
CA GLY A 14 -7.36 -48.63 -62.31
C GLY A 14 -8.06 -48.03 -61.08
N ALA A 15 -7.93 -48.66 -59.92
CA ALA A 15 -8.11 -48.02 -58.62
C ALA A 15 -7.02 -46.96 -58.37
N THR A 16 -7.22 -46.12 -57.36
CA THR A 16 -6.18 -45.23 -56.82
C THR A 16 -5.17 -46.08 -56.03
N ASP A 17 -3.94 -45.59 -55.99
CA ASP A 17 -2.70 -46.27 -55.55
C ASP A 17 -1.74 -45.11 -55.28
N PHE A 18 -1.91 -44.49 -54.10
CA PHE A 18 -1.35 -43.18 -53.78
C PHE A 18 0.18 -43.23 -53.71
N ASP A 19 0.73 -44.15 -52.92
CA ASP A 19 2.17 -44.34 -52.72
C ASP A 19 2.87 -45.07 -53.89
N ASN A 20 2.12 -45.80 -54.72
CA ASN A 20 2.58 -46.63 -55.84
C ASN A 20 3.40 -47.87 -55.44
N ASP A 21 3.17 -48.50 -54.27
CA ASP A 21 3.79 -49.79 -53.94
C ASP A 21 3.17 -50.98 -54.69
N GLY A 22 1.95 -50.80 -55.21
CA GLY A 22 1.21 -51.79 -55.97
C GLY A 22 0.12 -52.54 -55.20
N CYS A 23 -0.25 -52.07 -54.01
CA CYS A 23 -1.57 -52.19 -53.41
C CYS A 23 -2.53 -51.14 -54.04
N ASP A 24 -3.82 -51.20 -53.73
CA ASP A 24 -4.73 -50.10 -54.10
C ASP A 24 -5.32 -49.55 -52.82
N ASP A 25 -5.60 -48.24 -52.77
CA ASP A 25 -5.96 -47.52 -51.54
C ASP A 25 -7.12 -48.14 -50.73
N ALA A 26 -7.91 -49.02 -51.35
CA ALA A 26 -9.03 -49.68 -50.67
C ALA A 26 -8.65 -51.00 -49.97
N ASN A 27 -7.43 -51.47 -50.18
CA ASN A 27 -6.87 -52.71 -49.65
C ASN A 27 -5.43 -52.54 -49.16
N ASP A 28 -4.91 -51.32 -49.17
CA ASP A 28 -3.75 -50.96 -48.37
C ASP A 28 -4.18 -50.80 -46.91
N ASP A 29 -3.23 -50.99 -45.99
CA ASP A 29 -3.42 -50.63 -44.58
C ASP A 29 -2.67 -49.31 -44.26
N ASP A 30 -1.86 -48.78 -45.19
CA ASP A 30 -1.03 -47.56 -45.11
C ASP A 30 -0.89 -46.96 -46.54
N ASP A 31 -1.87 -46.14 -46.93
CA ASP A 31 -2.11 -45.64 -48.29
C ASP A 31 -0.98 -44.77 -48.87
N ASP A 32 -0.20 -44.12 -48.01
CA ASP A 32 0.93 -43.25 -48.39
C ASP A 32 2.32 -43.75 -47.96
N ASN A 33 2.37 -44.84 -47.19
CA ASN A 33 3.56 -45.53 -46.75
C ASN A 33 4.49 -44.66 -45.90
N ASP A 34 3.92 -43.74 -45.11
CA ASP A 34 4.63 -42.89 -44.16
C ASP A 34 4.98 -43.59 -42.83
N GLY A 35 4.27 -44.70 -42.53
CA GLY A 35 4.48 -45.55 -41.37
C GLY A 35 3.40 -45.48 -40.30
N VAL A 36 2.34 -44.68 -40.49
CA VAL A 36 1.07 -44.72 -39.76
C VAL A 36 0.06 -45.54 -40.59
N ASN A 37 -0.90 -46.22 -39.95
CA ASN A 37 -1.90 -46.98 -40.73
C ASN A 37 -3.14 -46.09 -40.91
N ASP A 38 -3.85 -46.16 -42.03
CA ASP A 38 -5.04 -45.35 -42.35
C ASP A 38 -6.15 -45.35 -41.26
N ASP A 39 -6.20 -46.38 -40.40
CA ASP A 39 -7.17 -46.45 -39.31
C ASP A 39 -6.78 -45.56 -38.09
N ASP A 40 -5.51 -45.17 -37.99
CA ASP A 40 -4.86 -44.39 -36.94
C ASP A 40 -4.15 -43.13 -37.49
N ASP A 41 -4.29 -42.84 -38.79
CA ASP A 41 -3.70 -41.70 -39.53
C ASP A 41 -4.78 -40.62 -39.72
N ASP A 42 -4.46 -39.36 -39.41
CA ASP A 42 -5.42 -38.27 -39.59
C ASP A 42 -5.43 -37.74 -41.04
N CYS A 43 -4.43 -38.12 -41.84
CA CYS A 43 -4.24 -37.79 -43.24
C CYS A 43 -3.73 -38.97 -44.08
N ASP A 44 -4.58 -39.99 -44.34
CA ASP A 44 -4.27 -41.21 -45.12
C ASP A 44 -3.67 -41.01 -46.56
N ASN A 45 -3.39 -39.79 -47.01
CA ASN A 45 -2.92 -39.47 -48.37
C ASN A 45 -1.94 -38.27 -48.38
N THR A 46 -0.93 -38.30 -47.51
CA THR A 46 0.10 -37.27 -47.31
C THR A 46 1.31 -37.43 -48.26
N GLU A 47 1.87 -36.33 -48.79
CA GLU A 47 3.02 -36.43 -49.72
C GLU A 47 4.33 -36.73 -48.97
N LEU A 48 4.84 -37.97 -49.09
CA LEU A 48 6.11 -38.42 -48.50
C LEU A 48 7.26 -37.39 -48.57
N GLY A 49 7.78 -37.04 -47.38
CA GLY A 49 8.96 -36.19 -47.20
C GLY A 49 8.68 -34.72 -46.95
N ALA A 50 7.43 -34.36 -46.68
CA ALA A 50 7.06 -33.16 -45.94
C ALA A 50 7.55 -33.24 -44.47
N THR A 51 7.46 -32.13 -43.75
CA THR A 51 7.65 -32.14 -42.28
C THR A 51 6.33 -32.59 -41.64
N ASP A 52 6.48 -33.30 -40.54
CA ASP A 52 5.44 -33.96 -39.76
C ASP A 52 6.07 -34.01 -38.35
N PHE A 53 5.68 -33.05 -37.51
CA PHE A 53 6.38 -32.77 -36.26
C PHE A 53 6.04 -33.82 -35.18
N ASP A 54 4.77 -34.14 -34.99
CA ASP A 54 4.31 -35.13 -34.00
C ASP A 54 4.34 -36.59 -34.47
N ASN A 55 4.44 -36.84 -35.78
CA ASN A 55 4.44 -38.17 -36.42
C ASN A 55 3.10 -38.90 -36.36
N ASP A 56 1.98 -38.19 -36.56
CA ASP A 56 0.63 -38.74 -36.60
C ASP A 56 0.14 -39.14 -38.00
N GLY A 57 0.88 -38.79 -39.06
CA GLY A 57 0.61 -39.14 -40.46
C GLY A 57 0.11 -37.95 -41.31
N CYS A 58 -0.23 -36.83 -40.67
CA CYS A 58 -0.43 -35.55 -41.34
C CYS A 58 0.90 -34.82 -41.56
N ASP A 59 1.05 -34.16 -42.71
CA ASP A 59 2.12 -33.18 -42.85
C ASP A 59 1.72 -31.85 -42.23
N ASP A 60 2.69 -31.10 -41.71
CA ASP A 60 2.50 -29.80 -41.04
C ASP A 60 1.73 -28.74 -41.91
N ALA A 61 1.49 -29.03 -43.18
CA ALA A 61 0.78 -28.13 -44.08
C ALA A 61 -0.71 -28.48 -44.25
N ASN A 62 -1.11 -29.67 -43.80
CA ASN A 62 -2.45 -30.21 -43.87
C ASN A 62 -2.95 -30.74 -42.51
N ASP A 63 -2.09 -30.72 -41.48
CA ASP A 63 -2.50 -30.81 -40.09
C ASP A 63 -3.23 -29.53 -39.65
N ASP A 64 -4.11 -29.64 -38.66
CA ASP A 64 -4.74 -28.51 -37.98
C ASP A 64 -4.12 -28.30 -36.56
N ASP A 65 -3.22 -29.18 -36.10
CA ASP A 65 -2.52 -29.20 -34.78
C ASP A 65 -1.16 -29.95 -34.94
N ASP A 66 -0.14 -29.26 -35.46
CA ASP A 66 1.16 -29.78 -35.91
C ASP A 66 1.95 -30.58 -34.84
N ASP A 67 1.72 -30.29 -33.55
CA ASP A 67 2.43 -30.94 -32.44
C ASP A 67 1.55 -31.77 -31.50
N ASN A 68 0.25 -31.81 -31.76
CA ASN A 68 -0.77 -32.56 -31.03
C ASN A 68 -0.82 -32.23 -29.52
N ASP A 69 -0.53 -30.99 -29.14
CA ASP A 69 -0.63 -30.51 -27.75
C ASP A 69 -2.07 -30.16 -27.33
N GLY A 70 -2.96 -30.00 -28.31
CA GLY A 70 -4.39 -29.74 -28.14
C GLY A 70 -4.81 -28.30 -28.37
N VAL A 71 -3.89 -27.42 -28.76
CA VAL A 71 -4.12 -26.11 -29.38
C VAL A 71 -4.02 -26.26 -30.90
N ASN A 72 -4.86 -25.54 -31.66
CA ASN A 72 -4.83 -25.64 -33.12
C ASN A 72 -3.88 -24.58 -33.68
N ASP A 73 -3.10 -24.85 -34.73
CA ASP A 73 -2.09 -23.93 -35.32
C ASP A 73 -2.63 -22.52 -35.64
N ASP A 74 -3.94 -22.38 -35.91
CA ASP A 74 -4.57 -21.09 -36.18
C ASP A 74 -4.72 -20.21 -34.90
N ASP A 75 -4.66 -20.83 -33.71
CA ASP A 75 -4.81 -20.27 -32.37
C ASP A 75 -3.59 -20.58 -31.45
N ASP A 76 -2.55 -21.25 -31.97
CA ASP A 76 -1.30 -21.61 -31.29
C ASP A 76 -0.22 -20.56 -31.57
N ASP A 77 0.49 -20.09 -30.55
CA ASP A 77 1.59 -19.13 -30.73
C ASP A 77 2.93 -19.82 -31.08
N CYS A 78 3.01 -21.15 -30.86
CA CYS A 78 4.13 -22.03 -31.15
C CYS A 78 3.69 -23.40 -31.73
N ASP A 79 3.28 -23.43 -33.01
CA ASP A 79 2.84 -24.65 -33.74
C ASP A 79 3.81 -25.87 -33.73
N ASN A 80 4.96 -25.85 -33.05
CA ASN A 80 5.99 -26.88 -33.11
C ASN A 80 6.70 -27.05 -31.74
N THR A 81 5.93 -27.28 -30.68
CA THR A 81 6.35 -27.39 -29.27
C THR A 81 6.60 -28.84 -28.82
N GLU A 82 7.64 -29.10 -28.02
CA GLU A 82 7.93 -30.47 -27.55
C GLU A 82 6.95 -30.91 -26.45
N LEU A 83 6.04 -31.85 -26.78
CA LEU A 83 5.05 -32.41 -25.85
C LEU A 83 5.61 -32.77 -24.45
N GLY A 84 4.93 -32.24 -23.42
CA GLY A 84 5.19 -32.55 -22.01
C GLY A 84 6.18 -31.60 -21.32
N ALA A 85 6.53 -30.50 -21.96
CA ALA A 85 7.00 -29.29 -21.29
C ALA A 85 5.88 -28.66 -20.43
N THR A 86 6.23 -27.64 -19.64
CA THR A 86 5.23 -26.80 -18.99
C THR A 86 4.79 -25.73 -19.98
N ASP A 87 3.52 -25.40 -19.90
CA ASP A 87 2.77 -24.44 -20.70
C ASP A 87 1.72 -23.93 -19.70
N PHE A 88 2.00 -22.77 -19.09
CA PHE A 88 1.29 -22.33 -17.90
C PHE A 88 -0.08 -21.73 -18.25
N ASP A 89 -0.19 -20.95 -19.33
CA ASP A 89 -1.42 -20.33 -19.78
C ASP A 89 -2.26 -21.16 -20.76
N GLY A 90 -1.66 -22.15 -21.42
CA GLY A 90 -2.31 -23.02 -22.39
C GLY A 90 -2.40 -22.45 -23.81
N ASP A 91 -1.46 -21.62 -24.24
CA ASP A 91 -1.45 -21.01 -25.57
C ASP A 91 -0.73 -21.81 -26.67
N GLY A 92 -0.08 -22.92 -26.29
CA GLY A 92 0.63 -23.85 -27.17
C GLY A 92 2.15 -23.65 -27.21
N CYS A 93 2.65 -22.56 -26.62
CA CYS A 93 4.07 -22.37 -26.35
C CYS A 93 4.49 -23.07 -25.05
N ASP A 94 5.66 -23.73 -25.05
CA ASP A 94 6.27 -24.13 -23.79
C ASP A 94 6.92 -22.93 -23.09
N ASP A 95 6.89 -22.92 -21.76
CA ASP A 95 7.46 -21.84 -20.90
C ASP A 95 8.96 -21.55 -21.15
N ALA A 96 9.66 -22.36 -21.95
CA ALA A 96 11.07 -22.14 -22.28
C ALA A 96 11.26 -21.41 -23.62
N ASN A 97 10.21 -21.31 -24.41
CA ASN A 97 10.16 -20.72 -25.74
C ASN A 97 9.04 -19.68 -25.90
N ASP A 98 8.16 -19.55 -24.90
CA ASP A 98 7.30 -18.39 -24.72
C ASP A 98 8.13 -17.15 -24.30
N ASP A 99 7.62 -15.96 -24.63
CA ASP A 99 8.15 -14.69 -24.15
C ASP A 99 7.26 -14.10 -23.01
N ASP A 100 6.09 -14.68 -22.70
CA ASP A 100 5.10 -14.28 -21.68
C ASP A 100 4.34 -15.54 -21.13
N ASP A 101 4.99 -16.29 -20.24
CA ASP A 101 4.60 -17.65 -19.79
C ASP A 101 3.16 -17.76 -19.24
N ASP A 102 2.58 -16.66 -18.74
CA ASP A 102 1.24 -16.64 -18.15
C ASP A 102 0.21 -15.75 -18.87
N ASN A 103 0.65 -15.10 -19.96
CA ASN A 103 -0.14 -14.22 -20.81
C ASN A 103 -0.86 -13.09 -20.03
N ASP A 104 -0.25 -12.56 -18.98
CA ASP A 104 -0.74 -11.40 -18.24
C ASP A 104 -0.49 -10.05 -18.96
N GLY A 105 0.42 -10.07 -19.95
CA GLY A 105 0.79 -8.93 -20.77
C GLY A 105 2.12 -8.27 -20.42
N VAL A 106 2.93 -8.90 -19.55
CA VAL A 106 4.28 -8.49 -19.18
C VAL A 106 5.27 -9.60 -19.55
N ASP A 107 6.12 -9.34 -20.55
CA ASP A 107 7.16 -10.31 -20.97
C ASP A 107 8.00 -10.83 -19.77
N ASP A 108 8.36 -12.12 -19.73
CA ASP A 108 9.08 -12.78 -18.61
C ASP A 108 10.40 -12.09 -18.22
N ASP A 109 11.00 -11.35 -19.16
CA ASP A 109 12.26 -10.64 -18.91
C ASP A 109 12.09 -9.37 -18.05
N ALA A 110 10.84 -8.92 -17.92
CA ALA A 110 10.39 -7.78 -17.14
C ALA A 110 9.44 -8.18 -16.00
N ASP A 111 8.81 -9.34 -16.08
CA ASP A 111 7.93 -9.89 -15.06
C ASP A 111 8.71 -10.52 -13.89
N SER A 112 8.28 -10.23 -12.66
CA SER A 112 8.84 -10.81 -11.44
C SER A 112 8.08 -12.05 -10.98
N CYS A 113 6.92 -12.33 -11.56
CA CYS A 113 5.98 -13.38 -11.23
C CYS A 113 5.53 -14.15 -12.48
N ASP A 114 6.47 -14.86 -13.11
CA ASP A 114 6.31 -15.69 -14.34
C ASP A 114 5.31 -16.87 -14.24
N ASP A 115 4.46 -16.88 -13.20
CA ASP A 115 3.42 -17.88 -12.97
C ASP A 115 2.13 -17.29 -12.37
N THR A 116 1.80 -16.05 -12.76
CA THR A 116 0.61 -15.32 -12.32
C THR A 116 -0.68 -15.91 -12.87
N VAL A 117 -1.62 -16.20 -11.98
CA VAL A 117 -2.87 -16.85 -12.38
C VAL A 117 -3.80 -15.85 -13.08
N LEU A 118 -4.03 -16.06 -14.38
CA LEU A 118 -5.00 -15.32 -15.20
C LEU A 118 -6.31 -14.96 -14.47
N GLY A 119 -6.54 -13.65 -14.33
CA GLY A 119 -7.72 -13.08 -13.68
C GLY A 119 -7.68 -13.02 -12.16
N ALA A 120 -6.51 -13.22 -11.55
CA ALA A 120 -6.19 -12.71 -10.22
C ALA A 120 -6.32 -11.17 -10.17
N THR A 121 -6.29 -10.62 -8.96
CA THR A 121 -6.18 -9.17 -8.79
C THR A 121 -4.71 -8.81 -8.87
N ASP A 122 -4.44 -7.73 -9.59
CA ASP A 122 -3.13 -7.15 -9.88
C ASP A 122 -3.43 -5.64 -9.97
N PHE A 123 -3.19 -4.94 -8.87
CA PHE A 123 -3.67 -3.58 -8.69
C PHE A 123 -2.91 -2.59 -9.57
N ASP A 124 -1.58 -2.70 -9.64
CA ASP A 124 -0.72 -1.81 -10.41
C ASP A 124 -0.52 -2.23 -11.89
N ASN A 125 -0.84 -3.47 -12.24
CA ASN A 125 -0.70 -4.08 -13.55
C ASN A 125 0.77 -4.27 -13.97
N ASP A 126 1.62 -4.72 -13.05
CA ASP A 126 3.03 -5.02 -13.29
C ASP A 126 3.35 -6.50 -13.62
N GLY A 127 2.33 -7.36 -13.55
CA GLY A 127 2.37 -8.79 -13.88
C GLY A 127 2.36 -9.70 -12.64
N CYS A 128 2.63 -9.16 -11.45
CA CYS A 128 2.45 -9.92 -10.22
C CYS A 128 0.99 -9.83 -9.73
N ASP A 129 0.39 -10.97 -9.36
CA ASP A 129 -0.87 -10.90 -8.61
C ASP A 129 -0.64 -10.41 -7.16
N ASP A 130 -1.63 -9.70 -6.61
CA ASP A 130 -1.61 -9.13 -5.25
C ASP A 130 -1.34 -10.17 -4.13
N ALA A 131 -1.35 -11.48 -4.44
CA ALA A 131 -1.07 -12.53 -3.47
C ALA A 131 0.39 -12.97 -3.46
N ASN A 132 1.14 -12.62 -4.49
CA ASN A 132 2.54 -12.97 -4.71
C ASN A 132 3.43 -11.74 -4.99
N ASP A 133 2.85 -10.55 -5.17
CA ASP A 133 3.57 -9.28 -5.05
C ASP A 133 3.96 -9.00 -3.58
N ASP A 134 5.05 -8.25 -3.39
CA ASP A 134 5.46 -7.73 -2.09
C ASP A 134 5.09 -6.22 -1.96
N ASP A 135 4.61 -5.55 -3.02
CA ASP A 135 4.23 -4.11 -3.12
C ASP A 135 3.08 -3.94 -4.14
N ASP A 136 1.84 -4.30 -3.74
CA ASP A 136 0.64 -4.46 -4.58
C ASP A 136 0.31 -3.23 -5.47
N ASP A 137 0.71 -2.03 -5.04
CA ASP A 137 0.41 -0.78 -5.74
C ASP A 137 1.62 -0.02 -6.31
N ASN A 138 2.81 -0.58 -6.11
CA ASN A 138 4.10 -0.06 -6.56
C ASN A 138 4.35 1.41 -6.14
N ASP A 139 3.86 1.83 -4.97
CA ASP A 139 4.13 3.15 -4.41
C ASP A 139 5.52 3.25 -3.74
N GLY A 140 6.12 2.10 -3.45
CA GLY A 140 7.46 1.95 -2.87
C GLY A 140 7.48 1.60 -1.38
N VAL A 141 6.34 1.29 -0.78
CA VAL A 141 6.20 0.72 0.57
C VAL A 141 5.72 -0.73 0.47
N ASP A 142 6.57 -1.69 0.84
CA ASP A 142 6.17 -3.12 0.84
C ASP A 142 4.87 -3.34 1.67
N ASP A 143 3.95 -4.21 1.22
CA ASP A 143 2.62 -4.44 1.82
C ASP A 143 2.65 -4.77 3.34
N ASP A 144 3.77 -5.31 3.82
CA ASP A 144 3.95 -5.67 5.23
C ASP A 144 4.16 -4.45 6.14
N ALA A 145 4.49 -3.32 5.54
CA ALA A 145 4.72 -2.02 6.14
C ALA A 145 3.70 -0.96 5.67
N ASP A 146 2.97 -1.23 4.59
CA ASP A 146 1.95 -0.35 4.01
C ASP A 146 0.63 -0.39 4.80
N SER A 147 0.09 0.79 5.10
CA SER A 147 -1.22 0.97 5.72
C SER A 147 -2.37 0.82 4.72
N CYS A 148 -2.12 1.00 3.42
CA CYS A 148 -3.06 1.01 2.30
C CYS A 148 -2.50 0.32 1.03
N ASP A 149 -2.65 -1.00 0.95
CA ASP A 149 -2.29 -1.88 -0.20
C ASP A 149 -3.02 -1.59 -1.54
N ASP A 150 -3.70 -0.45 -1.67
CA ASP A 150 -4.47 -0.06 -2.86
C ASP A 150 -4.36 1.44 -3.19
N THR A 151 -3.22 2.05 -2.88
CA THR A 151 -2.92 3.46 -3.13
C THR A 151 -2.66 3.76 -4.60
N VAL A 152 -3.34 4.78 -5.11
CA VAL A 152 -3.23 5.12 -6.53
C VAL A 152 -1.89 5.80 -6.82
N LEU A 153 -1.05 5.13 -7.60
CA LEU A 153 0.27 5.61 -8.02
C LEU A 153 0.32 7.10 -8.42
N GLY A 154 1.15 7.85 -7.70
CA GLY A 154 1.33 9.30 -7.88
C GLY A 154 0.31 10.19 -7.18
N ALA A 155 -0.50 9.63 -6.27
CA ALA A 155 -1.18 10.39 -5.23
C ALA A 155 -0.16 11.11 -4.32
N THR A 156 -0.66 12.02 -3.47
CA THR A 156 0.17 12.62 -2.44
C THR A 156 0.08 11.73 -1.21
N ASP A 157 1.23 11.47 -0.62
CA ASP A 157 1.46 10.72 0.61
C ASP A 157 2.56 11.53 1.31
N PHE A 158 2.19 12.26 2.36
CA PHE A 158 3.06 13.24 2.99
C PHE A 158 4.09 12.59 3.91
N ASP A 159 3.71 11.55 4.65
CA ASP A 159 4.57 10.87 5.62
C ASP A 159 5.33 9.66 5.06
N GLY A 160 4.90 9.10 3.94
CA GLY A 160 5.51 7.96 3.28
C GLY A 160 5.10 6.60 3.85
N ASP A 161 3.91 6.47 4.45
CA ASP A 161 3.44 5.22 5.05
C ASP A 161 2.69 4.29 4.08
N GLY A 162 2.46 4.76 2.85
CA GLY A 162 1.80 4.03 1.76
C GLY A 162 0.32 4.36 1.59
N CYS A 163 -0.31 5.08 2.52
CA CYS A 163 -1.64 5.66 2.30
C CYS A 163 -1.56 7.02 1.58
N ASP A 164 -2.44 7.25 0.60
CA ASP A 164 -2.60 8.61 0.08
C ASP A 164 -3.32 9.53 1.08
N ASP A 165 -2.97 10.82 1.08
CA ASP A 165 -3.56 11.87 1.95
C ASP A 165 -5.10 12.00 1.83
N ALA A 166 -5.73 11.26 0.92
CA ALA A 166 -7.17 11.26 0.73
C ALA A 166 -7.88 10.10 1.44
N ASN A 167 -7.13 9.06 1.79
CA ASN A 167 -7.60 7.86 2.47
C ASN A 167 -6.81 7.54 3.74
N ASP A 168 -5.74 8.28 4.05
CA ASP A 168 -5.16 8.37 5.39
C ASP A 168 -6.10 9.14 6.35
N ASP A 169 -6.05 8.77 7.62
CA ASP A 169 -6.75 9.46 8.71
C ASP A 169 -5.77 10.35 9.54
N ASP A 170 -4.47 10.35 9.25
CA ASP A 170 -3.36 11.08 9.92
C ASP A 170 -2.20 11.35 8.92
N ASP A 171 -2.37 12.34 8.03
CA ASP A 171 -1.53 12.59 6.84
C ASP A 171 -0.02 12.82 7.14
N ASP A 172 0.34 13.24 8.36
CA ASP A 172 1.74 13.50 8.75
C ASP A 172 2.29 12.54 9.82
N ASN A 173 1.46 11.59 10.24
CA ASN A 173 1.74 10.55 11.21
C ASN A 173 2.29 11.08 12.55
N ASP A 174 1.95 12.32 12.94
CA ASP A 174 2.37 12.91 14.22
C ASP A 174 1.64 12.30 15.43
N GLY A 175 0.52 11.62 15.17
CA GLY A 175 -0.32 10.92 16.14
C GLY A 175 -1.65 11.61 16.45
N VAL A 176 -1.98 12.70 15.76
CA VAL A 176 -3.26 13.40 15.81
C VAL A 176 -3.96 13.24 14.45
N ASN A 177 -5.22 12.78 14.47
CA ASN A 177 -5.96 12.58 13.23
C ASN A 177 -6.33 13.91 12.56
N ASP A 178 -6.31 13.99 11.23
CA ASP A 178 -6.56 15.23 10.44
C ASP A 178 -7.84 16.00 10.84
N ASP A 179 -8.88 15.28 11.28
CA ASP A 179 -10.17 15.87 11.68
C ASP A 179 -10.07 16.67 13.01
N ASP A 180 -9.06 16.37 13.82
CA ASP A 180 -8.76 16.94 15.14
C ASP A 180 -7.38 17.65 15.19
N ASP A 181 -6.58 17.61 14.12
CA ASP A 181 -5.26 18.24 13.97
C ASP A 181 -5.38 19.71 13.49
N ASP A 182 -4.69 20.62 14.18
CA ASP A 182 -4.64 22.04 13.83
C ASP A 182 -3.51 22.39 12.82
N CYS A 183 -2.60 21.44 12.53
CA CYS A 183 -1.45 21.59 11.64
C CYS A 183 -1.21 20.38 10.71
N ASP A 184 -1.72 20.44 9.46
CA ASP A 184 -1.57 19.43 8.40
C ASP A 184 -0.13 18.97 7.99
N ASN A 185 0.96 19.34 8.69
CA ASN A 185 2.33 19.08 8.23
C ASN A 185 3.41 19.04 9.34
N THR A 186 3.11 18.50 10.50
CA THR A 186 4.00 18.42 11.66
C THR A 186 5.17 17.46 11.47
N GLU A 187 6.36 17.85 11.98
CA GLU A 187 7.56 17.01 11.84
C GLU A 187 7.47 15.82 12.81
N LEU A 188 7.43 14.59 12.27
CA LEU A 188 7.39 13.37 13.08
C LEU A 188 8.39 13.36 14.25
N GLY A 189 7.85 13.27 15.47
CA GLY A 189 8.62 13.22 16.71
C GLY A 189 9.16 14.57 17.18
N ALA A 190 8.65 15.68 16.62
CA ALA A 190 8.72 16.98 17.24
C ALA A 190 8.05 16.97 18.63
N THR A 191 8.30 18.04 19.40
CA THR A 191 7.54 18.24 20.64
C THR A 191 6.24 18.91 20.24
N ASP A 192 5.15 18.41 20.79
CA ASP A 192 3.80 18.96 20.77
C ASP A 192 3.32 18.80 22.22
N PHE A 193 3.31 19.90 22.96
CA PHE A 193 3.11 19.87 24.41
C PHE A 193 1.65 19.64 24.81
N ASP A 194 0.69 20.23 24.09
CA ASP A 194 -0.73 20.08 24.38
C ASP A 194 -1.42 18.93 23.62
N GLY A 195 -0.79 18.43 22.55
CA GLY A 195 -1.28 17.31 21.75
C GLY A 195 -2.31 17.71 20.70
N ASP A 196 -2.28 18.94 20.18
CA ASP A 196 -3.22 19.42 19.16
C ASP A 196 -2.77 19.17 17.70
N GLY A 197 -1.58 18.59 17.53
CA GLY A 197 -1.01 18.24 16.23
C GLY A 197 -0.12 19.34 15.66
N CYS A 198 0.04 20.49 16.32
CA CYS A 198 1.06 21.47 15.96
C CYS A 198 2.34 21.25 16.77
N ASP A 199 3.51 21.18 16.10
CA ASP A 199 4.77 21.22 16.87
C ASP A 199 4.97 22.57 17.57
N ASP A 200 5.57 22.55 18.78
CA ASP A 200 5.89 23.73 19.61
C ASP A 200 6.70 24.83 18.87
N ALA A 201 7.27 24.52 17.70
CA ALA A 201 8.04 25.49 16.92
C ALA A 201 7.19 26.24 15.88
N ASN A 202 5.99 25.74 15.59
CA ASN A 202 5.05 26.23 14.61
C ASN A 202 3.65 26.49 15.18
N ASP A 203 3.39 26.09 16.42
CA ASP A 203 2.29 26.57 17.24
C ASP A 203 2.53 28.03 17.71
N ASP A 204 1.46 28.78 17.94
CA ASP A 204 1.48 30.12 18.53
C ASP A 204 1.03 30.12 20.02
N ASP A 205 0.62 28.97 20.60
CA ASP A 205 0.11 28.77 21.98
C ASP A 205 0.36 27.31 22.45
N ASP A 206 1.63 26.97 22.75
CA ASP A 206 2.17 25.61 22.98
C ASP A 206 1.42 24.75 24.05
N ASP A 207 0.69 25.38 24.97
CA ASP A 207 -0.07 24.68 26.02
C ASP A 207 -1.59 24.87 25.96
N ASN A 208 -2.06 25.60 24.95
CA ASN A 208 -3.45 25.91 24.67
C ASN A 208 -4.20 26.52 25.88
N ASP A 209 -3.53 27.31 26.72
CA ASP A 209 -4.15 27.99 27.87
C ASP A 209 -4.86 29.31 27.47
N GLY A 210 -4.55 29.82 26.28
CA GLY A 210 -5.13 31.02 25.68
C GLY A 210 -4.25 32.26 25.72
N VAL A 211 -3.00 32.16 26.18
CA VAL A 211 -1.94 33.16 26.07
C VAL A 211 -0.93 32.68 25.02
N ASN A 212 -0.66 33.53 24.01
CA ASN A 212 0.29 33.16 22.97
C ASN A 212 1.74 33.17 23.49
N ASP A 213 2.60 32.26 23.05
CA ASP A 213 3.99 32.09 23.57
C ASP A 213 4.82 33.39 23.56
N ASP A 214 4.60 34.26 22.58
CA ASP A 214 5.29 35.55 22.44
C ASP A 214 4.98 36.53 23.60
N ASP A 215 3.85 36.33 24.28
CA ASP A 215 3.29 37.09 25.40
C ASP A 215 3.13 36.24 26.68
N ASP A 216 3.48 34.95 26.66
CA ASP A 216 3.42 33.99 27.78
C ASP A 216 4.75 33.94 28.54
N ASP A 217 4.71 34.01 29.88
CA ASP A 217 5.91 33.90 30.72
C ASP A 217 6.29 32.43 31.04
N CYS A 218 5.38 31.48 30.80
CA CYS A 218 5.49 30.03 30.94
C CYS A 218 4.74 29.27 29.83
N ASP A 219 5.29 29.36 28.63
CA ASP A 219 4.85 28.79 27.35
C ASP A 219 4.79 27.23 27.30
N ASN A 220 4.65 26.51 28.42
CA ASN A 220 4.68 25.04 28.54
C ASN A 220 4.06 24.60 29.91
N THR A 221 2.88 25.10 30.26
CA THR A 221 2.21 24.93 31.55
C THR A 221 1.13 23.83 31.54
N GLU A 222 1.01 23.05 32.62
CA GLU A 222 0.02 21.94 32.65
C GLU A 222 -1.43 22.48 32.72
N LEU A 223 -2.21 22.26 31.67
CA LEU A 223 -3.63 22.67 31.55
C LEU A 223 -4.47 22.44 32.81
N GLY A 224 -5.18 23.51 33.22
CA GLY A 224 -6.14 23.48 34.32
C GLY A 224 -5.55 23.70 35.71
N ALA A 225 -4.29 24.14 35.78
CA ALA A 225 -3.76 24.80 36.95
C ALA A 225 -4.46 26.16 37.19
N THR A 226 -4.22 26.76 38.36
CA THR A 226 -4.67 28.14 38.60
C THR A 226 -3.61 29.08 38.04
N ASP A 227 -4.08 30.09 37.34
CA ASP A 227 -3.33 31.24 36.82
C ASP A 227 -4.19 32.44 37.19
N PHE A 228 -3.76 33.16 38.23
CA PHE A 228 -4.59 34.18 38.87
C PHE A 228 -4.64 35.49 38.08
N ASP A 229 -3.53 35.88 37.44
CA ASP A 229 -3.43 37.13 36.70
C ASP A 229 -3.64 37.02 35.18
N GLY A 230 -3.54 35.81 34.63
CA GLY A 230 -3.77 35.53 33.22
C GLY A 230 -2.54 35.71 32.33
N ASP A 231 -1.32 35.51 32.84
CA ASP A 231 -0.08 35.69 32.07
C ASP A 231 0.51 34.42 31.45
N GLY A 232 -0.15 33.27 31.66
CA GLY A 232 0.23 31.97 31.10
C GLY A 232 1.07 31.09 32.04
N CYS A 233 1.55 31.65 33.15
CA CYS A 233 2.17 30.87 34.21
C CYS A 233 1.15 30.33 35.20
N ASP A 234 1.25 29.03 35.54
CA ASP A 234 0.52 28.53 36.71
C ASP A 234 1.08 29.11 38.01
N ASP A 235 0.20 29.38 38.99
CA ASP A 235 0.52 29.90 40.33
C ASP A 235 1.56 29.02 41.11
N ALA A 236 1.94 27.85 40.59
CA ALA A 236 2.93 26.98 41.21
C ALA A 236 4.35 27.14 40.62
N ASN A 237 4.44 27.73 39.43
CA ASN A 237 5.64 27.96 38.65
C ASN A 237 5.86 29.44 38.31
N ASP A 238 4.87 30.30 38.57
CA ASP A 238 5.02 31.74 38.68
C ASP A 238 5.79 32.13 39.96
N ASP A 239 6.53 33.23 39.91
CA ASP A 239 7.21 33.84 41.05
C ASP A 239 6.41 35.05 41.61
N ASP A 240 5.34 35.53 40.93
CA ASP A 240 4.49 36.71 41.28
C ASP A 240 3.03 36.50 40.81
N ASP A 241 2.30 35.59 41.47
CA ASP A 241 0.97 35.04 41.09
C ASP A 241 -0.12 36.08 40.70
N ASP A 242 0.00 37.34 41.16
CA ASP A 242 -0.97 38.40 40.85
C ASP A 242 -0.40 39.60 40.06
N ASN A 243 0.87 39.49 39.65
CA ASN A 243 1.63 40.48 38.89
C ASN A 243 1.57 41.91 39.49
N ASP A 244 1.49 42.04 40.82
CA ASP A 244 1.50 43.35 41.50
C ASP A 244 2.92 43.93 41.67
N GLY A 245 3.94 43.07 41.48
CA GLY A 245 5.37 43.39 41.53
C GLY A 245 6.07 43.02 42.84
N VAL A 246 5.47 42.13 43.64
CA VAL A 246 6.03 41.56 44.88
C VAL A 246 6.08 40.04 44.76
N ASP A 247 7.28 39.46 44.61
CA ASP A 247 7.43 38.00 44.51
C ASP A 247 6.72 37.24 45.66
N ASP A 248 6.08 36.09 45.40
CA ASP A 248 5.22 35.35 46.36
C ASP A 248 5.94 34.97 47.67
N ASP A 249 7.27 34.80 47.61
CA ASP A 249 8.08 34.47 48.79
C ASP A 249 8.16 35.62 49.81
N ALA A 250 7.82 36.83 49.35
CA ALA A 250 7.77 38.08 50.08
C ALA A 250 6.35 38.66 50.16
N ASP A 251 5.41 38.16 49.36
CA ASP A 251 3.99 38.52 49.39
C ASP A 251 3.25 37.85 50.56
N ALA A 252 2.40 38.62 51.25
CA ALA A 252 1.53 38.09 52.29
C ALA A 252 0.16 37.62 51.76
N CYS A 253 -0.20 38.00 50.54
CA CYS A 253 -1.42 37.72 49.80
C CYS A 253 -1.13 37.57 48.29
N ASP A 254 -0.55 36.43 47.92
CA ASP A 254 -0.28 35.93 46.57
C ASP A 254 -1.53 35.75 45.66
N ASP A 255 -2.68 36.31 46.03
CA ASP A 255 -3.93 36.20 45.26
C ASP A 255 -4.73 37.52 45.26
N THR A 256 -4.02 38.65 45.27
CA THR A 256 -4.63 39.97 45.39
C THR A 256 -5.09 40.52 44.03
N VAL A 257 -6.39 40.81 43.93
CA VAL A 257 -6.95 41.34 42.67
C VAL A 257 -6.29 42.68 42.28
N LEU A 258 -5.63 42.69 41.12
CA LEU A 258 -4.99 43.85 40.50
C LEU A 258 -5.78 45.16 40.63
N GLY A 259 -5.09 46.20 41.11
CA GLY A 259 -5.64 47.55 41.26
C GLY A 259 -6.40 47.80 42.56
N ALA A 260 -6.31 46.88 43.52
CA ALA A 260 -6.66 47.14 44.90
C ALA A 260 -5.72 48.21 45.53
N MET A 261 -6.12 48.78 46.67
CA MET A 261 -5.25 49.73 47.36
C MET A 261 -4.38 48.95 48.32
N ASP A 262 -3.07 49.06 48.13
CA ASP A 262 -2.03 48.61 49.05
C ASP A 262 -1.21 49.87 49.42
N PHE A 263 -1.20 50.22 50.71
CA PHE A 263 -0.56 51.44 51.21
C PHE A 263 0.93 51.26 51.53
N ASP A 264 1.36 50.08 51.97
CA ASP A 264 2.72 49.82 52.42
C ASP A 264 3.55 48.97 51.45
N ASN A 265 2.93 48.54 50.34
CA ASN A 265 3.56 47.85 49.21
C ASN A 265 4.08 46.47 49.61
N ASP A 266 3.27 45.70 50.32
CA ASP A 266 3.59 44.34 50.79
C ASP A 266 2.82 43.22 50.08
N GLY A 267 2.03 43.56 49.06
CA GLY A 267 1.32 42.61 48.20
C GLY A 267 -0.12 42.34 48.63
N CYS A 268 -0.48 42.66 49.89
CA CYS A 268 -1.85 42.54 50.36
C CYS A 268 -2.68 43.80 50.13
N ASP A 269 -3.92 43.65 49.65
CA ASP A 269 -4.85 44.79 49.69
C ASP A 269 -5.19 45.22 51.12
N ASP A 270 -5.38 46.53 51.34
CA ASP A 270 -5.75 47.12 52.64
C ASP A 270 -7.01 46.46 53.28
N ALA A 271 -7.82 45.73 52.52
CA ALA A 271 -9.07 45.10 52.99
C ALA A 271 -8.87 43.66 53.50
N ASN A 272 -7.84 42.98 53.03
CA ASN A 272 -7.44 41.61 53.36
C ASN A 272 -6.12 41.58 54.14
N ASP A 273 -5.39 42.70 54.18
CA ASP A 273 -4.22 42.90 55.03
C ASP A 273 -4.63 43.12 56.49
N ASP A 274 -4.04 42.30 57.37
CA ASP A 274 -4.19 42.44 58.81
C ASP A 274 -3.29 43.57 59.37
N ASP A 275 -2.32 44.14 58.65
CA ASP A 275 -1.36 45.17 59.12
C ASP A 275 -1.04 46.28 58.09
N ASP A 276 -2.09 46.94 57.55
CA ASP A 276 -2.10 47.96 56.46
C ASP A 276 -1.12 49.16 56.53
N ASP A 277 -0.28 49.25 57.56
CA ASP A 277 0.76 50.27 57.69
C ASP A 277 2.13 49.75 58.14
N ASN A 278 2.32 48.42 58.17
CA ASN A 278 3.50 47.70 58.65
C ASN A 278 3.99 48.16 60.03
N ASP A 279 3.11 48.68 60.91
CA ASP A 279 3.51 49.16 62.24
C ASP A 279 3.66 48.03 63.28
N GLY A 280 3.33 46.80 62.89
CA GLY A 280 3.35 45.58 63.70
C GLY A 280 2.10 45.44 64.55
N GLY A 281 0.97 45.96 64.09
CA GLY A 281 -0.21 46.28 64.87
C GLY A 281 -1.50 45.84 64.22
N MET A 282 -1.77 44.52 64.18
CA MET A 282 -3.01 43.94 63.63
C MET A 282 -4.26 44.83 63.72
N MET A 283 -4.85 45.18 62.56
CA MET A 283 -6.14 45.83 62.41
C MET A 283 -7.18 45.08 63.27
N MET A 284 -7.68 45.75 64.31
CA MET A 284 -8.77 45.20 65.10
C MET A 284 -10.01 45.12 64.22
N GLN A 285 -10.35 43.93 63.70
CA GLN A 285 -11.66 43.64 63.12
C GLN A 285 -12.74 44.25 64.02
N MET A 286 -13.36 45.34 63.57
CA MET A 286 -14.40 45.97 64.34
C MET A 286 -15.58 44.99 64.41
N PRO A 287 -16.03 44.57 65.60
CA PRO A 287 -17.16 43.66 65.68
C PRO A 287 -18.37 44.36 65.09
N VAL A 288 -18.97 43.71 64.07
CA VAL A 288 -20.23 44.14 63.46
C VAL A 288 -21.23 44.42 64.58
N MET A 289 -21.49 45.70 64.85
CA MET A 289 -22.53 46.09 65.79
C MET A 289 -23.89 45.81 65.13
N ILE A 290 -24.44 44.64 65.41
CA ILE A 290 -25.87 44.37 65.21
C ILE A 290 -26.63 45.34 66.12
N GLN A 291 -27.20 46.40 65.54
CA GLN A 291 -28.15 47.24 66.26
C GLN A 291 -29.49 46.50 66.38
N TYR A 292 -29.95 46.40 67.63
CA TYR A 292 -31.22 45.80 68.06
C TYR A 292 -32.45 46.56 67.56
#